data_AF-A0AAW9X9P5-F1
#
_entry.id   AF-A0AAW9X9P5-F1
#
_cell.length_a   1.000
_cell.length_b   1.000
_cell.length_c   1.000
_cell.angle_alpha   90.00
_cell.angle_beta   90.00
_cell.angle_gamma   90.00
#
_symmetry.space_group_name_H-M   'P 1'
#
loop_
_entity.id
_entity.type
_entity.pdbx_description
1 polymer ?
#
loop_
_entity_poly.entity_id
_entity_poly.type
_entity_poly.pdbx_seq_one_letter_code
_entity_poly.pdbx_strand_id
1 'polypeptide(L)' 'SPQAQTIITDYYYRVNNPEVMDKLKDKFPQTELFRVEDKFGSWPEVMKTHFTSGGELDKLLAAGRN' A
#
# COMPACT_ATOMS: atom_id res chain seq x y z
N SER A 1 15.90 -13.43 1.56
CA SER A 1 16.12 -14.78 0.99
C SER A 1 14.77 -15.42 0.69
N PRO A 2 14.70 -16.49 -0.14
CA PRO A 2 13.45 -17.22 -0.39
C PRO A 2 12.78 -17.71 0.90
N GLN A 3 13.55 -18.21 1.87
CA GLN A 3 13.04 -18.66 3.16
C GLN A 3 12.38 -17.54 3.98
N ALA A 4 12.99 -16.35 4.02
CA ALA A 4 12.40 -15.21 4.73
C ALA A 4 11.05 -14.79 4.13
N GLN A 5 10.92 -14.85 2.79
CA GLN A 5 9.66 -14.54 2.12
C GLN A 5 8.56 -15.53 2.50
N THR A 6 8.86 -16.82 2.62
CA THR A 6 7.88 -17.80 3.10
C THR A 6 7.46 -17.54 4.54
N ILE A 7 8.39 -17.19 5.44
CA ILE A 7 8.05 -16.96 6.86
C ILE A 7 7.11 -15.75 7.02
N ILE A 8 7.33 -14.67 6.28
CA ILE A 8 6.52 -13.45 6.45
C ILE A 8 5.08 -13.61 5.91
N THR A 9 4.80 -14.59 5.05
CA THR A 9 3.41 -14.86 4.62
C THR A 9 2.56 -15.51 5.70
N ASP A 10 3.17 -16.16 6.70
CA ASP A 10 2.46 -16.66 7.88
C ASP A 10 1.86 -15.52 8.69
N TYR A 11 2.51 -14.35 8.66
CA TYR A 11 2.05 -13.09 9.25
C TYR A 11 1.24 -12.22 8.30
N TYR A 12 0.68 -12.79 7.22
CA TYR A 12 -0.20 -12.13 6.26
C TYR A 12 0.44 -11.00 5.43
N TYR A 13 1.78 -10.97 5.32
CA TYR A 13 2.43 -10.07 4.37
C TYR A 13 2.45 -10.68 2.96
N ARG A 14 2.12 -9.86 1.96
CA ARG A 14 2.36 -10.21 0.55
C ARG A 14 3.83 -10.02 0.23
N VAL A 15 4.38 -10.92 -0.57
CA VAL A 15 5.80 -10.92 -0.96
C VAL A 15 5.95 -10.82 -2.47
N ASN A 16 7.14 -10.43 -2.93
CA ASN A 16 7.43 -10.25 -4.36
C ASN A 16 7.82 -11.55 -5.08
N ASN A 17 7.79 -12.71 -4.40
CA ASN A 17 7.99 -14.00 -5.03
C ASN A 17 6.65 -14.55 -5.60
N PRO A 18 6.49 -14.60 -6.94
CA PRO A 18 5.24 -15.03 -7.55
C PRO A 18 4.90 -16.49 -7.26
N GLU A 19 5.88 -17.39 -7.19
CA GLU A 19 5.65 -18.81 -6.90
C GLU A 19 5.10 -19.04 -5.49
N VAL A 20 5.55 -18.23 -4.52
CA VAL A 20 5.04 -18.29 -3.14
C VAL A 20 3.63 -17.74 -3.08
N MET A 21 3.34 -16.65 -3.80
CA MET A 21 1.99 -16.07 -3.85
C MET A 21 0.99 -16.95 -4.59
N ASP A 22 1.41 -17.65 -5.63
CA ASP A 22 0.55 -18.56 -6.38
C ASP A 22 0.05 -19.73 -5.53
N LYS A 23 0.86 -20.21 -4.57
CA LYS A 23 0.49 -21.28 -3.63
C LYS A 23 -0.45 -20.83 -2.52
N LEU A 24 -0.61 -19.53 -2.31
CA LEU A 24 -1.32 -18.93 -1.18
C LEU A 24 -2.53 -18.10 -1.62
N LYS A 25 -3.12 -18.41 -2.78
CA LYS A 25 -4.30 -17.70 -3.33
C LYS A 25 -5.50 -17.71 -2.39
N ASP A 26 -5.66 -18.76 -1.58
CA ASP A 26 -6.72 -18.85 -0.57
C ASP A 26 -6.53 -17.82 0.56
N LYS A 27 -5.28 -17.47 0.89
CA LYS A 27 -4.93 -16.47 1.91
C LYS A 27 -4.82 -15.05 1.32
N PHE A 28 -4.36 -14.96 0.06
CA PHE A 28 -4.14 -13.71 -0.65
C PHE A 28 -4.97 -13.70 -1.93
N PRO A 29 -6.23 -13.23 -1.86
CA PRO A 29 -7.07 -13.14 -3.04
C PRO A 29 -6.42 -12.21 -4.08
N GLN A 30 -6.67 -12.49 -5.35
CA GLN A 30 -6.22 -11.63 -6.44
C GLN A 30 -6.76 -10.21 -6.23
N THR A 31 -5.87 -9.23 -6.32
CA THR A 31 -6.20 -7.81 -6.12
C THR A 31 -5.45 -7.00 -7.14
N GLU A 32 -6.16 -6.07 -7.78
CA GLU A 32 -5.51 -5.07 -8.61
C GLU A 32 -4.74 -4.09 -7.72
N LEU A 33 -3.45 -3.95 -7.98
CA LEU A 33 -2.55 -3.07 -7.25
C LEU A 33 -2.00 -2.03 -8.21
N PHE A 34 -1.84 -0.81 -7.72
CA PHE A 34 -1.10 0.23 -8.40
C PHE A 34 0.04 0.72 -7.51
N ARG A 35 1.07 1.28 -8.12
CA ARG A 35 2.13 1.95 -7.38
C ARG A 35 1.78 3.41 -7.16
N VAL A 36 2.29 3.98 -6.07
CA VAL A 36 2.15 5.41 -5.81
C VAL A 36 2.77 6.23 -6.94
N GLU A 37 3.90 5.77 -7.48
CA GLU A 37 4.58 6.50 -8.55
C GLU A 37 3.76 6.56 -9.85
N ASP A 38 2.96 5.52 -10.15
CA ASP A 38 2.15 5.46 -11.37
C ASP A 38 0.92 6.38 -11.33
N LYS A 39 0.42 6.70 -10.13
CA LYS A 39 -0.81 7.46 -9.94
C LYS A 39 -0.59 8.87 -9.43
N PHE A 40 0.50 9.09 -8.70
CA PHE A 40 0.71 10.32 -7.94
C PHE A 40 2.13 10.91 -8.09
N GLY A 41 2.99 10.32 -8.93
CA GLY A 41 4.33 10.82 -9.20
C GLY A 41 5.38 10.29 -8.21
N SER A 42 5.46 10.88 -7.02
CA SER A 42 6.48 10.49 -6.03
C SER A 42 5.96 10.55 -4.59
N TRP A 43 6.57 9.75 -3.70
CA TRP A 43 6.23 9.77 -2.28
C TRP A 43 6.35 11.16 -1.63
N PRO A 44 7.41 11.96 -1.86
CA PRO A 44 7.49 13.31 -1.31
C PRO A 44 6.34 14.22 -1.77
N GLU A 45 5.92 14.12 -3.03
CA GLU A 45 4.83 14.92 -3.59
C GLU A 45 3.46 14.50 -3.01
N VAL A 46 3.22 13.19 -2.87
CA VAL A 46 2.01 12.64 -2.23
C VAL A 46 1.90 13.11 -0.80
N MET A 47 3.00 13.00 -0.03
CA MET A 47 3.02 13.43 1.37
C MET A 47 2.73 14.92 1.49
N LYS A 48 3.36 15.75 0.66
CA LYS A 48 3.13 17.21 0.63
C LYS A 48 1.70 17.58 0.23
N THR A 49 1.14 16.90 -0.76
CA THR A 49 -0.19 17.24 -1.28
C THR A 49 -1.29 16.82 -0.31
N HIS A 50 -1.19 15.60 0.23
CA HIS A 50 -2.29 15.00 0.97
C HIS A 50 -2.15 15.09 2.49
N PHE A 51 -0.94 15.02 3.05
CA PHE A 51 -0.75 14.67 4.46
C PHE A 51 0.07 15.67 5.30
N THR A 52 0.78 16.63 4.71
CA THR A 52 1.40 17.71 5.50
C THR A 52 0.36 18.68 6.03
N SER A 53 0.73 19.50 7.02
CA SER A 53 -0.14 20.55 7.57
C SER A 53 -0.73 21.44 6.46
N GLY A 54 -2.07 21.56 6.44
CA GLY A 54 -2.82 22.27 5.41
C GLY A 54 -3.03 21.48 4.10
N GLY A 55 -2.64 20.21 4.06
CA GLY A 55 -2.87 19.29 2.94
C GLY A 55 -4.34 18.87 2.80
N GLU A 56 -4.62 18.03 1.81
CA GLU A 56 -6.01 17.62 1.49
C GLU A 56 -6.73 16.95 2.68
N LEU A 57 -6.05 16.13 3.47
CA LEU A 57 -6.67 15.51 4.66
C LEU A 57 -7.16 16.56 5.66
N ASP A 58 -6.33 17.57 5.97
CA ASP A 58 -6.69 18.62 6.92
C ASP A 58 -7.88 19.44 6.43
N LYS A 59 -7.92 19.76 5.14
CA LYS A 59 -9.04 20.49 4.51
C LYS A 59 -10.34 19.71 4.61
N LEU A 60 -10.30 18.40 4.30
CA LEU A 60 -11.49 17.53 4.39
C LEU A 60 -11.98 17.40 5.84
N LEU A 61 -11.06 17.24 6.80
CA LEU A 61 -11.41 17.20 8.22
C LEU A 61 -11.98 18.53 8.72
N ALA A 62 -11.47 19.66 8.25
CA ALA A 62 -12.04 20.98 8.56
C ALA A 62 -13.44 21.15 7.96
N ALA A 63 -13.64 20.73 6.72
CA ALA A 63 -14.94 20.81 6.04
C ALA A 63 -16.01 19.93 6.71
N GLY A 64 -15.66 18.71 7.13
CA GLY A 64 -16.60 17.79 7.79
C GLY A 64 -16.93 18.13 9.25
N ARG A 65 -16.32 19.17 9.82
CA ARG A 65 -16.63 19.67 11.18
C ARG A 65 -17.63 20.84 11.18
N ASN A 66 -17.98 21.36 10.00
CA ASN A 66 -19.02 22.38 9.80
C ASN A 66 -20.34 21.74 9.38
#